data_AF-A0AAU7DVF1-F1
#
_entry.id   AF-A0AAU7DVF1-F1
#
_cell.length_a   1.000
_cell.length_b   1.000
_cell.length_c   1.000
_cell.angle_alpha   90.00
_cell.angle_beta   90.00
_cell.angle_gamma   90.00
#
_symmetry.space_group_name_H-M   'P 1'
#
loop_
_entity.id
_entity.type
_entity.pdbx_description
1 polymer ?
#
loop_
_entity_poly.entity_id
_entity_poly.type
_entity_poly.pdbx_seq_one_letter_code
_entity_poly.pdbx_strand_id
1 'polypeptide(L)'
;MNTANPTFAGWYEDPETKSNHYWDGSRWTGDTRPARRQFAAPAKEQTKGTWFLAIGAIFLIGPFTDAELELGGKVFFFAAGIVLVAIGIYMFRGQGPTTKAVQQRVHFENLQEQERQQAMQQALQNSAAQSQVNQQFTAPAQQGSDSAHSAQVNAIASLETAKALQNLQALLFTRTITEEEFQAAKNKLFASNTSDTQVEIQKLADLYSAGLIGDYEFIAAKARILGI
;
A
#
# COMPACT_ATOMS: atom_id res chain seq x y z
N MET A 1 26.47 1.96 10.91
CA MET A 1 26.23 1.12 12.11
C MET A 1 25.92 -0.28 11.61
N ASN A 2 26.67 -1.30 12.03
CA ASN A 2 26.52 -2.67 11.52
C ASN A 2 25.29 -3.33 12.15
N THR A 3 24.16 -3.37 11.44
CA THR A 3 23.07 -4.29 11.77
C THR A 3 23.54 -5.70 11.42
N ALA A 4 23.77 -6.53 12.43
CA ALA A 4 24.14 -7.93 12.21
C ALA A 4 23.07 -8.59 11.34
N ASN A 5 23.46 -9.18 10.21
CA ASN A 5 22.53 -9.90 9.36
C ASN A 5 21.84 -11.00 10.18
N PRO A 6 20.50 -11.07 10.19
CA PRO A 6 19.79 -12.07 10.94
C PRO A 6 20.14 -13.48 10.43
N THR A 7 20.24 -14.45 11.34
CA THR A 7 20.63 -15.82 10.99
C THR A 7 19.47 -16.70 10.54
N PHE A 8 18.23 -16.27 10.76
CA PHE A 8 17.03 -17.04 10.45
C PHE A 8 16.12 -16.28 9.50
N ALA A 9 15.48 -17.00 8.58
CA ALA A 9 14.51 -16.40 7.68
C ALA A 9 13.30 -15.86 8.45
N GLY A 10 12.90 -14.62 8.21
CA GLY A 10 11.89 -13.94 9.02
C GLY A 10 11.64 -12.50 8.65
N TRP A 11 10.60 -11.92 9.24
CA TRP A 11 10.31 -10.49 9.12
C TRP A 11 11.06 -9.72 10.19
N TYR A 12 11.86 -8.74 9.78
CA TYR A 12 12.63 -7.89 10.67
C TYR A 12 12.32 -6.43 10.40
N GLU A 13 12.33 -5.64 11.46
CA GLU A 13 12.11 -4.20 11.39
C GLU A 13 13.41 -3.53 10.93
N ASP A 14 13.32 -2.75 9.86
CA ASP A 14 14.43 -1.91 9.42
C ASP A 14 14.50 -0.66 10.31
N PRO A 15 15.64 -0.41 10.98
CA PRO A 15 15.79 0.72 11.89
C PRO A 15 15.73 2.10 11.19
N GLU A 16 15.98 2.18 9.88
CA GLU A 16 15.98 3.45 9.15
C GLU A 16 14.58 3.81 8.63
N THR A 17 13.85 2.83 8.12
CA THR A 17 12.56 3.06 7.43
C THR A 17 11.34 2.71 8.29
N LYS A 18 11.53 2.05 9.44
CA LYS A 18 10.45 1.49 10.27
C LYS A 18 9.54 0.49 9.54
N SER A 19 9.87 0.09 8.30
CA SER A 19 9.15 -0.95 7.57
C SER A 19 9.69 -2.33 7.91
N ASN A 20 8.82 -3.34 7.80
CA ASN A 20 9.21 -4.73 7.95
C ASN A 20 9.66 -5.30 6.60
N HIS A 21 10.92 -5.71 6.52
CA HIS A 21 11.49 -6.40 5.37
C HIS A 21 11.63 -7.89 5.69
N TYR A 22 11.50 -8.73 4.67
CA TYR A 22 11.67 -10.17 4.86
C TYR A 22 13.12 -10.57 4.52
N TRP A 23 13.78 -11.22 5.46
CA TRP A 23 15.07 -11.86 5.28
C TRP A 23 14.85 -13.33 4.91
N ASP A 24 15.43 -13.77 3.80
CA ASP A 24 15.26 -15.16 3.31
C ASP A 24 16.32 -16.14 3.86
N GLY A 25 17.22 -15.66 4.72
CA GLY A 25 18.37 -16.43 5.22
C GLY A 25 19.70 -16.11 4.50
N SER A 26 19.64 -15.45 3.35
CA SER A 26 20.80 -15.10 2.52
C SER A 26 20.84 -13.63 2.10
N ARG A 27 19.67 -13.02 1.88
CA ARG A 27 19.51 -11.63 1.46
C ARG A 27 18.18 -11.04 1.94
N TRP A 28 18.13 -9.71 1.96
CA TRP A 28 16.89 -8.97 2.15
C TRP A 28 16.06 -9.03 0.88
N THR A 29 14.80 -9.42 0.99
CA THR A 29 13.83 -9.36 -0.11
C THR A 29 13.21 -7.97 -0.17
N GLY A 30 12.93 -7.48 -1.38
CA GLY A 30 12.26 -6.20 -1.61
C GLY A 30 10.78 -6.20 -1.20
N ASP A 31 10.28 -7.33 -0.70
CA ASP A 31 8.91 -7.47 -0.24
C ASP A 31 8.72 -6.71 1.06
N THR A 32 7.97 -5.62 0.98
CA THR A 32 7.46 -4.92 2.15
C THR A 32 6.26 -5.69 2.66
N ARG A 33 6.21 -5.98 3.96
CA ARG A 33 5.08 -6.70 4.55
C ARG A 33 3.77 -5.99 4.18
N PRO A 34 2.78 -6.65 3.54
CA PRO A 34 1.51 -6.01 3.25
C PRO A 34 0.92 -5.50 4.56
N ALA A 35 0.44 -4.25 4.53
CA ALA A 35 -0.11 -3.59 5.71
C ALA A 35 -1.06 -4.56 6.41
N ARG A 36 -0.73 -4.93 7.65
CA ARG A 36 -1.48 -5.92 8.42
C ARG A 36 -2.90 -5.36 8.55
N ARG A 37 -3.85 -5.88 7.77
CA ARG A 37 -5.26 -5.48 7.85
C ARG A 37 -5.66 -5.66 9.30
N GLN A 38 -5.94 -4.56 9.99
CA GLN A 38 -6.35 -4.59 11.38
C GLN A 38 -7.76 -5.17 11.43
N PHE A 39 -7.87 -6.50 11.34
CA PHE A 39 -9.13 -7.22 11.50
C PHE A 39 -9.56 -7.30 12.97
N ALA A 40 -8.82 -6.67 13.89
CA ALA A 40 -9.27 -6.43 15.25
C ALA A 40 -10.27 -5.27 15.22
N ALA A 41 -11.56 -5.59 15.14
CA ALA A 41 -12.61 -4.63 15.37
C ALA A 41 -12.39 -3.98 16.76
N PRO A 42 -12.54 -2.64 16.89
CA PRO A 42 -12.52 -2.01 18.20
C PRO A 42 -13.62 -2.65 19.07
N ALA A 43 -13.26 -3.09 20.27
CA ALA A 43 -14.21 -3.70 21.19
C ALA A 43 -15.33 -2.69 21.51
N LYS A 44 -16.54 -2.97 21.02
CA LYS A 44 -17.70 -2.06 21.06
C LYS A 44 -18.10 -1.63 22.48
N GLU A 45 -17.71 -2.38 23.52
CA GLU A 45 -18.02 -2.07 24.93
C GLU A 45 -16.87 -2.43 25.89
N GLN A 46 -15.65 -1.96 25.59
CA GLN A 46 -14.45 -2.22 26.40
C GLN A 46 -14.62 -1.82 27.88
N THR A 47 -15.45 -0.80 28.16
CA THR A 47 -15.73 -0.30 29.51
C THR A 47 -16.46 -1.31 30.41
N LYS A 48 -17.41 -2.09 29.89
CA LYS A 48 -18.16 -3.06 30.73
C LYS A 48 -17.32 -4.28 31.08
N GLY A 49 -16.51 -4.78 30.16
CA GLY A 49 -15.60 -5.90 30.40
C GLY A 49 -14.58 -5.59 31.51
N THR A 50 -14.01 -4.38 31.49
CA THR A 50 -13.05 -3.93 32.52
C THR A 50 -13.69 -3.89 33.91
N TRP A 51 -14.95 -3.46 34.03
CA TRP A 51 -15.66 -3.45 35.31
C TRP A 51 -15.86 -4.85 35.90
N PHE A 52 -16.26 -5.83 35.09
CA PHE A 52 -16.42 -7.21 35.57
C PHE A 52 -15.10 -7.86 35.99
N LEU A 53 -14.00 -7.58 35.30
CA LEU A 53 -12.67 -8.03 35.72
C LEU A 53 -12.23 -7.38 37.03
N ALA A 54 -12.44 -6.07 37.19
CA ALA A 54 -12.08 -5.36 38.40
C ALA A 54 -12.87 -5.86 39.62
N ILE A 55 -14.20 -6.02 39.48
CA ILE A 55 -15.06 -6.54 40.55
C ILE A 55 -14.70 -8.00 40.84
N GLY A 56 -14.50 -8.82 39.82
CA GLY A 56 -14.08 -10.22 39.99
C GLY A 56 -12.75 -10.35 40.75
N ALA A 57 -11.76 -9.50 40.44
CA ALA A 57 -10.48 -9.47 41.14
C ALA A 57 -10.62 -9.05 42.62
N ILE A 58 -11.48 -8.08 42.92
CA ILE A 58 -11.78 -7.67 44.31
C ILE A 58 -12.44 -8.82 45.08
N PHE A 59 -13.37 -9.55 44.47
CA PHE A 59 -14.01 -10.72 45.09
C PHE A 59 -13.05 -11.89 45.35
N LEU A 60 -11.98 -12.01 44.57
CA LEU A 60 -10.95 -13.03 44.78
C LEU A 60 -9.99 -12.67 45.93
N ILE A 61 -9.70 -11.38 46.14
CA ILE A 61 -8.72 -10.92 47.13
C ILE A 61 -9.38 -10.57 48.48
N GLY A 62 -10.57 -9.96 48.46
CA GLY A 62 -11.32 -9.52 49.64
C GLY A 62 -11.50 -10.55 50.76
N PRO A 63 -11.86 -11.82 50.49
CA PRO A 63 -12.02 -12.82 51.56
C PRO A 63 -10.71 -13.20 52.27
N PHE A 64 -9.55 -12.81 51.72
CA PHE A 64 -8.25 -13.01 52.37
C PHE A 64 -7.82 -11.83 53.25
N THR A 65 -8.43 -10.66 53.08
CA THR A 65 -8.14 -9.47 53.90
C THR A 65 -9.06 -9.35 55.12
N ASP A 66 -10.25 -9.95 55.07
CA ASP A 66 -11.20 -9.95 56.20
C ASP A 66 -11.10 -11.21 57.06
N ALA A 67 -10.74 -11.01 58.33
CA ALA A 67 -10.63 -12.09 59.31
C ALA A 67 -12.00 -12.58 59.82
N GLU A 68 -13.03 -11.72 59.75
CA GLU A 68 -14.35 -11.98 60.35
C GLU A 68 -15.30 -12.80 59.46
N LEU A 69 -14.95 -13.00 58.19
CA LEU A 69 -15.80 -13.76 57.27
C LEU A 69 -15.72 -15.26 57.58
N GLU A 70 -16.86 -15.90 57.83
CA GLU A 70 -16.91 -17.35 58.00
C GLU A 70 -16.42 -18.10 56.75
N LEU A 71 -15.90 -19.32 56.93
CA LEU A 71 -15.38 -20.15 55.84
C LEU A 71 -16.39 -20.33 54.70
N GLY A 72 -17.67 -20.48 55.02
CA GLY A 72 -18.76 -20.57 54.03
C GLY A 72 -18.90 -19.30 53.20
N GLY A 73 -18.78 -18.12 53.81
CA GLY A 73 -18.74 -16.84 53.11
C GLY A 73 -17.53 -16.74 52.19
N LYS A 74 -16.33 -17.10 52.67
CA LYS A 74 -15.09 -17.04 51.88
C LYS A 74 -15.16 -17.86 50.60
N VAL A 75 -15.69 -19.09 50.68
CA VAL A 75 -15.87 -19.97 49.51
C VAL A 75 -16.88 -19.38 48.52
N PHE A 76 -17.98 -18.80 49.01
CA PHE A 76 -18.97 -18.16 48.15
C PHE A 76 -18.40 -16.96 47.38
N PHE A 77 -17.71 -16.03 48.05
CA PHE A 77 -17.10 -14.86 47.41
C PHE A 77 -16.02 -15.25 46.40
N PHE A 78 -15.20 -16.25 46.73
CA PHE A 78 -14.18 -16.76 45.82
C PHE A 78 -14.78 -17.39 44.55
N ALA A 79 -15.81 -18.23 44.70
CA ALA A 79 -16.50 -18.83 43.57
C ALA A 79 -17.20 -17.77 42.68
N ALA A 80 -17.85 -16.78 43.30
CA ALA A 80 -18.45 -15.66 42.60
C ALA A 80 -17.40 -14.83 41.84
N GLY A 81 -16.22 -14.60 42.44
CA GLY A 81 -15.10 -13.92 41.79
C GLY A 81 -14.61 -14.63 40.53
N ILE A 82 -14.44 -15.97 40.58
CA ILE A 82 -14.05 -16.77 39.41
C ILE A 82 -15.08 -16.64 38.28
N VAL A 83 -16.37 -16.74 38.60
CA VAL A 83 -17.45 -16.63 37.60
C VAL A 83 -17.45 -15.24 36.95
N LEU A 84 -17.28 -14.17 37.73
CA LEU A 84 -17.22 -12.80 37.20
C LEU A 84 -15.99 -12.57 36.31
N VAL A 85 -14.83 -13.10 36.69
CA VAL A 85 -13.62 -13.05 35.84
C VAL A 85 -13.83 -13.83 34.54
N ALA A 86 -14.42 -15.02 34.60
CA ALA A 86 -14.73 -15.82 33.41
C ALA A 86 -15.70 -15.09 32.46
N ILE A 87 -16.73 -14.42 33.00
CA ILE A 87 -17.65 -13.58 32.23
C ILE A 87 -16.90 -12.39 31.61
N GLY A 88 -16.04 -11.71 32.38
CA GLY A 88 -15.21 -10.61 31.88
C GLY A 88 -14.31 -11.05 30.72
N ILE A 89 -13.61 -12.18 30.88
CA ILE A 89 -12.76 -12.77 29.82
C ILE A 89 -13.60 -13.14 28.60
N TYR A 90 -14.78 -13.75 28.78
CA TYR A 90 -15.67 -14.11 27.68
C TYR A 90 -16.12 -12.89 26.87
N MET A 91 -16.44 -11.77 27.54
CA MET A 91 -16.76 -10.51 26.86
C MET A 91 -15.55 -9.91 26.14
N PHE A 92 -14.34 -10.00 26.72
CA PHE A 92 -13.10 -9.55 26.08
C PHE A 92 -12.65 -10.41 24.92
N ARG A 93 -12.98 -11.71 24.94
CA ARG A 93 -12.66 -12.61 23.84
C ARG A 93 -13.40 -12.26 22.55
N GLY A 94 -14.41 -11.40 22.67
CA GLY A 94 -15.05 -10.72 21.56
C GLY A 94 -15.88 -11.68 20.72
N GLN A 95 -17.14 -11.33 20.48
CA GLN A 95 -17.71 -11.67 19.19
C GLN A 95 -16.83 -10.94 18.16
N GLY A 96 -15.90 -11.67 17.53
CA GLY A 96 -15.18 -11.16 16.37
C GLY A 96 -16.20 -10.57 15.39
N PRO A 97 -15.80 -9.60 14.54
CA PRO A 97 -16.73 -8.98 13.59
C PRO A 97 -17.49 -10.10 12.91
N THR A 98 -18.81 -10.15 13.16
CA THR A 98 -19.62 -11.30 12.73
C THR A 98 -19.31 -11.56 11.28
N THR A 99 -19.24 -12.83 10.86
CA THR A 99 -18.98 -13.19 9.46
C THR A 99 -19.80 -12.33 8.50
N LYS A 100 -21.01 -11.93 8.91
CA LYS A 100 -21.89 -10.98 8.23
C LYS A 100 -21.31 -9.57 8.05
N ALA A 101 -20.75 -8.94 9.08
CA ALA A 101 -20.17 -7.60 8.99
C ALA A 101 -18.91 -7.57 8.11
N VAL A 102 -18.08 -8.63 8.19
CA VAL A 102 -16.92 -8.79 7.31
C VAL A 102 -17.37 -9.04 5.87
N GLN A 103 -18.34 -9.94 5.65
CA GLN A 103 -18.89 -10.21 4.33
C GLN A 103 -19.52 -8.96 3.71
N GLN A 104 -20.27 -8.16 4.47
CA GLN A 104 -20.83 -6.91 3.99
C GLN A 104 -19.72 -5.95 3.56
N ARG A 105 -18.68 -5.77 4.38
CA ARG A 105 -17.58 -4.87 4.04
C ARG A 105 -16.81 -5.33 2.80
N VAL A 106 -16.52 -6.64 2.67
CA VAL A 106 -15.86 -7.20 1.48
C VAL A 106 -16.75 -7.04 0.24
N HIS A 107 -18.07 -7.21 0.38
CA HIS A 107 -19.00 -6.99 -0.73
C HIS A 107 -19.00 -5.52 -1.20
N PHE A 108 -18.97 -4.56 -0.26
CA PHE A 108 -18.84 -3.14 -0.60
C PHE A 108 -17.50 -2.82 -1.27
N GLU A 109 -16.40 -3.39 -0.79
CA GLU A 109 -15.06 -3.20 -1.38
C GLU A 109 -15.01 -3.76 -2.81
N ASN A 110 -15.54 -4.96 -3.04
CA ASN A 110 -15.61 -5.59 -4.36
C ASN A 110 -16.46 -4.78 -5.36
N LEU A 111 -17.60 -4.21 -4.92
CA LEU A 111 -18.42 -3.35 -5.76
C LEU A 111 -17.65 -2.10 -6.21
N GLN A 112 -16.91 -1.48 -5.28
CA GLN A 112 -16.12 -0.29 -5.58
C GLN A 112 -14.95 -0.59 -6.52
N GLU A 113 -14.31 -1.76 -6.37
CA GLU A 113 -13.29 -2.21 -7.32
C GLU A 113 -13.88 -2.47 -8.71
N GLN A 114 -15.08 -3.05 -8.78
CA GLN A 114 -15.77 -3.30 -10.05
C GLN A 114 -16.13 -1.99 -10.76
N GLU A 115 -16.63 -0.98 -10.02
CA GLU A 115 -16.88 0.35 -10.55
C GLU A 115 -15.59 1.02 -11.04
N ARG A 116 -14.48 0.90 -10.29
CA ARG A 116 -13.17 1.40 -10.73
C ARG A 116 -12.70 0.73 -12.02
N GLN A 117 -12.88 -0.58 -12.15
CA GLN A 117 -12.51 -1.30 -13.36
C GLN A 117 -13.37 -0.88 -14.55
N GLN A 118 -14.67 -0.69 -14.36
CA GLN A 118 -15.57 -0.21 -15.42
C GLN A 118 -15.23 1.23 -15.85
N ALA A 119 -14.99 2.12 -14.88
CA ALA A 119 -14.58 3.50 -15.16
C ALA A 119 -13.25 3.54 -15.93
N MET A 120 -12.29 2.67 -15.56
CA MET A 120 -11.02 2.55 -16.28
C MET A 120 -11.22 2.03 -17.72
N GLN A 121 -12.08 1.03 -17.94
CA GLN A 121 -12.39 0.53 -19.28
C GLN A 121 -13.08 1.60 -20.16
N GLN A 122 -14.01 2.37 -19.60
CA GLN A 122 -14.66 3.46 -20.31
C GLN A 122 -13.67 4.58 -20.65
N ALA A 123 -12.77 4.93 -19.73
CA ALA A 123 -11.72 5.90 -20.00
C ALA A 123 -10.79 5.45 -21.14
N LEU A 124 -10.41 4.16 -21.15
CA LEU A 124 -9.62 3.56 -22.22
C LEU A 124 -10.35 3.61 -23.57
N GLN A 125 -11.62 3.23 -23.64
CA GLN A 125 -12.40 3.29 -24.88
C GLN A 125 -12.58 4.73 -25.41
N ASN A 126 -12.90 5.67 -24.53
CA ASN A 126 -13.06 7.07 -24.91
C ASN A 126 -11.73 7.69 -25.40
N SER A 127 -10.61 7.31 -24.78
CA SER A 127 -9.29 7.75 -25.23
C SER A 127 -8.92 7.19 -26.61
N ALA A 128 -9.24 5.91 -26.89
CA ALA A 128 -8.99 5.29 -28.19
C ALA A 128 -9.85 5.92 -29.31
N ALA A 129 -11.11 6.27 -29.02
CA ALA A 129 -11.99 6.94 -29.98
C ALA A 129 -11.50 8.37 -30.32
N GLN A 130 -10.98 9.11 -29.34
CA GLN A 130 -10.38 10.43 -29.60
C GLN A 130 -9.08 10.36 -30.41
N SER A 131 -8.26 9.30 -30.23
CA SER A 131 -7.05 9.11 -31.02
C SER A 131 -7.34 8.89 -32.51
N GLN A 132 -8.46 8.26 -32.88
CA GLN A 132 -8.82 8.06 -34.28
C GLN A 132 -9.34 9.34 -34.96
N VAL A 133 -10.13 10.16 -34.27
CA VAL A 133 -10.67 11.41 -34.83
C VAL A 133 -9.55 12.42 -35.14
N ASN A 134 -8.48 12.44 -34.34
CA ASN A 134 -7.37 13.37 -34.54
C ASN A 134 -6.38 12.93 -35.64
N GLN A 135 -6.43 11.68 -36.12
CA GLN A 135 -5.60 11.21 -37.24
C GLN A 135 -6.21 11.51 -38.62
N GLN A 136 -7.50 11.86 -38.69
CA GLN A 136 -8.18 12.03 -39.99
C GLN A 136 -8.11 13.46 -40.55
N PHE A 137 -7.49 14.41 -39.83
CA PHE A 137 -7.34 15.81 -40.26
C PHE A 137 -5.89 16.26 -40.51
N THR A 138 -4.89 15.37 -40.45
CA THR A 138 -3.50 15.72 -40.75
C THR A 138 -3.10 15.30 -42.17
N ALA A 139 -3.06 16.29 -43.07
CA ALA A 139 -2.40 16.22 -44.37
C ALA A 139 -0.89 15.88 -44.20
N PRO A 140 -0.24 15.29 -45.21
CA PRO A 140 1.14 14.82 -45.08
C PRO A 140 2.12 15.99 -45.13
N ALA A 141 2.57 16.47 -43.98
CA ALA A 141 3.74 17.32 -43.90
C ALA A 141 4.44 17.17 -42.54
N GLN A 142 5.72 16.80 -42.61
CA GLN A 142 6.75 16.96 -41.57
C GLN A 142 6.79 15.94 -40.42
N GLN A 143 7.45 14.82 -40.72
CA GLN A 143 8.17 13.99 -39.75
C GLN A 143 9.16 14.86 -38.95
N GLY A 144 8.87 15.08 -37.66
CA GLY A 144 9.81 15.73 -36.74
C GLY A 144 9.27 16.04 -35.35
N SER A 145 7.95 16.23 -35.20
CA SER A 145 7.33 16.67 -33.93
C SER A 145 6.53 15.60 -33.19
N ASP A 146 6.05 14.55 -33.87
CA ASP A 146 5.08 13.60 -33.28
C ASP A 146 5.74 12.55 -32.37
N SER A 147 7.05 12.28 -32.56
CA SER A 147 7.83 11.43 -31.66
C SER A 147 8.07 12.07 -30.29
N ALA A 148 8.09 13.41 -30.19
CA ALA A 148 8.28 14.11 -28.92
C ALA A 148 6.99 14.13 -28.08
N HIS A 149 5.83 14.30 -28.72
CA HIS A 149 4.53 14.25 -28.04
C HIS A 149 4.16 12.82 -27.61
N SER A 150 4.39 11.81 -28.45
CA SER A 150 4.15 10.41 -28.07
C SER A 150 5.13 9.90 -27.00
N ALA A 151 6.40 10.34 -27.02
CA ALA A 151 7.35 10.08 -25.94
C ALA A 151 6.95 10.78 -24.62
N GLN A 152 6.40 11.99 -24.67
CA GLN A 152 5.86 12.66 -23.47
C GLN A 152 4.67 11.91 -22.87
N VAL A 153 3.76 11.38 -23.72
CA VAL A 153 2.60 10.60 -23.26
C VAL A 153 3.02 9.25 -22.68
N ASN A 154 4.03 8.58 -23.23
CA ASN A 154 4.58 7.34 -22.65
C ASN A 154 5.45 7.56 -21.41
N ALA A 155 6.15 8.70 -21.29
CA ALA A 155 6.89 9.04 -20.06
C ALA A 155 5.92 9.24 -18.87
N ILE A 156 4.73 9.81 -19.11
CA ILE A 156 3.65 9.90 -18.11
C ILE A 156 3.10 8.51 -17.74
N ALA A 157 3.15 7.53 -18.64
CA ALA A 157 2.68 6.16 -18.43
C ALA A 157 3.70 5.25 -17.71
N SER A 158 4.92 5.72 -17.44
CA SER A 158 5.90 4.92 -16.70
C SER A 158 5.48 4.73 -15.23
N LEU A 159 5.45 3.47 -14.78
CA LEU A 159 5.05 3.08 -13.42
C LEU A 159 5.88 3.82 -12.35
N GLU A 160 7.14 4.12 -12.67
CA GLU A 160 8.05 4.85 -11.79
C GLU A 160 7.68 6.34 -11.66
N THR A 161 7.34 7.01 -12.76
CA THR A 161 6.86 8.40 -12.74
C THR A 161 5.53 8.52 -11.98
N ALA A 162 4.64 7.53 -12.13
CA ALA A 162 3.39 7.47 -11.38
C ALA A 162 3.62 7.34 -9.85
N LYS A 163 4.57 6.49 -9.43
CA LYS A 163 4.95 6.34 -8.01
C LYS A 163 5.59 7.61 -7.46
N ALA A 164 6.47 8.24 -8.22
CA ALA A 164 7.13 9.49 -7.82
C ALA A 164 6.13 10.65 -7.67
N LEU A 165 5.14 10.76 -8.59
CA LEU A 165 4.03 11.70 -8.48
C LEU A 165 3.14 11.42 -7.27
N GLN A 166 2.84 10.14 -7.00
CA GLN A 166 2.05 9.75 -5.83
C GLN A 166 2.75 10.14 -4.52
N ASN A 167 4.07 9.96 -4.45
CA ASN A 167 4.87 10.36 -3.30
C ASN A 167 4.92 11.88 -3.14
N LEU A 168 5.10 12.63 -4.24
CA LEU A 168 5.03 14.09 -4.23
C LEU A 168 3.65 14.61 -3.77
N GLN A 169 2.56 13.98 -4.19
CA GLN A 169 1.21 14.32 -3.72
C GLN A 169 1.03 14.01 -2.24
N ALA A 170 1.58 12.90 -1.74
CA ALA A 170 1.56 12.58 -0.32
C ALA A 170 2.28 13.67 0.50
N LEU A 171 3.44 14.14 0.02
CA LEU A 171 4.22 15.22 0.65
C LEU A 171 3.49 16.57 0.66
N LEU A 172 2.75 16.88 -0.41
CA LEU A 172 1.90 18.07 -0.46
C LEU A 172 0.77 17.98 0.58
N PHE A 173 0.14 16.80 0.69
CA PHE A 173 -0.97 16.55 1.60
C PHE A 173 -0.53 16.61 3.08
N THR A 174 0.69 16.13 3.39
CA THR A 174 1.29 16.24 4.73
C THR A 174 1.83 17.64 5.04
N ARG A 175 1.67 18.61 4.12
CA ARG A 175 2.23 19.98 4.20
C ARG A 175 3.74 20.01 4.44
N THR A 176 4.45 18.96 4.04
CA THR A 176 5.91 18.88 4.17
C THR A 176 6.62 19.64 3.05
N ILE A 177 5.93 19.84 1.92
CA ILE A 177 6.37 20.71 0.82
C ILE A 177 5.26 21.71 0.48
N THR A 178 5.64 22.85 -0.06
CA THR A 178 4.72 23.87 -0.59
C THR A 178 4.28 23.54 -2.02
N GLU A 179 3.18 24.15 -2.49
CA GLU A 179 2.70 23.97 -3.86
C GLU A 179 3.75 24.40 -4.91
N GLU A 180 4.53 25.44 -4.61
CA GLU A 180 5.62 25.92 -5.46
C GLU A 180 6.74 24.88 -5.59
N GLU A 181 7.14 24.27 -4.48
CA GLU A 181 8.13 23.19 -4.45
C GLU A 181 7.63 21.93 -5.16
N PHE A 182 6.33 21.62 -5.03
CA PHE A 182 5.69 20.52 -5.75
C PHE A 182 5.75 20.71 -7.25
N GLN A 183 5.41 21.90 -7.78
CA GLN A 183 5.47 22.17 -9.21
C GLN A 183 6.92 22.15 -9.74
N ALA A 184 7.88 22.66 -8.96
CA ALA A 184 9.30 22.60 -9.31
C ALA A 184 9.82 21.16 -9.37
N ALA A 185 9.45 20.31 -8.39
CA ALA A 185 9.83 18.91 -8.36
C ALA A 185 9.18 18.10 -9.49
N LYS A 186 7.90 18.37 -9.77
CA LYS A 186 7.18 17.80 -10.92
C LYS A 186 7.86 18.12 -12.24
N ASN A 187 8.22 19.38 -12.47
CA ASN A 187 8.89 19.79 -13.70
C ASN A 187 10.28 19.14 -13.86
N LYS A 188 11.02 18.97 -12.76
CA LYS A 188 12.30 18.25 -12.78
C LYS A 188 12.13 16.76 -13.12
N LEU A 189 11.12 16.11 -12.54
CA LEU A 189 10.84 14.69 -12.77
C LEU A 189 10.51 14.39 -14.25
N PHE A 190 9.72 15.27 -14.88
CA PHE A 190 9.40 15.11 -16.30
C PHE A 190 10.57 15.49 -17.21
N ALA A 191 11.38 16.48 -16.82
CA ALA A 191 12.57 16.86 -17.58
C ALA A 191 13.65 15.76 -17.57
N SER A 192 13.92 15.14 -16.42
CA SER A 192 14.94 14.07 -16.30
C SER A 192 14.59 12.82 -17.08
N ASN A 193 13.33 12.37 -16.97
CA ASN A 193 12.91 11.13 -17.65
C ASN A 193 12.86 11.31 -19.17
N THR A 194 12.54 12.52 -19.65
CA THR A 194 12.59 12.84 -21.07
C THR A 194 14.03 12.85 -21.59
N SER A 195 14.98 13.42 -20.84
CA SER A 195 16.39 13.43 -21.26
C SER A 195 17.01 12.04 -21.27
N ASP A 196 16.73 11.20 -20.27
CA ASP A 196 17.30 9.85 -20.19
C ASP A 196 16.76 8.95 -21.31
N THR A 197 15.45 9.02 -21.57
CA THR A 197 14.83 8.30 -22.69
C THR A 197 15.39 8.76 -24.04
N GLN A 198 15.64 10.06 -24.22
CA GLN A 198 16.25 10.59 -25.45
C GLN A 198 17.70 10.12 -25.62
N VAL A 199 18.49 10.08 -24.54
CA VAL A 199 19.87 9.59 -24.57
C VAL A 199 19.93 8.09 -24.92
N GLU A 200 19.00 7.29 -24.40
CA GLU A 200 18.93 5.86 -24.71
C GLU A 200 18.47 5.59 -26.14
N ILE A 201 17.50 6.34 -26.65
CA ILE A 201 17.09 6.28 -28.07
C ILE A 201 18.24 6.70 -28.98
N GLN A 202 19.02 7.71 -28.60
CA GLN A 202 20.18 8.14 -29.38
C GLN A 202 21.26 7.06 -29.43
N LYS A 203 21.55 6.40 -28.30
CA LYS A 203 22.49 5.26 -28.27
C LYS A 203 22.02 4.09 -29.14
N LEU A 204 20.72 3.79 -29.15
CA LEU A 204 20.17 2.77 -30.04
C LEU A 204 20.30 3.18 -31.52
N ALA A 205 20.06 4.45 -31.84
CA ALA A 205 20.20 4.97 -33.20
C ALA A 205 21.65 4.91 -33.68
N ASP A 206 22.60 5.21 -32.79
CA ASP A 206 24.04 5.10 -33.08
C ASP A 206 24.43 3.64 -33.34
N LEU A 207 23.94 2.68 -32.54
CA LEU A 207 24.18 1.23 -32.74
C LEU A 207 23.55 0.71 -34.04
N TYR A 208 22.37 1.21 -34.41
CA TYR A 208 21.71 0.89 -35.67
C TYR A 208 22.50 1.44 -36.87
N SER A 209 22.94 2.71 -36.80
CA SER A 209 23.75 3.33 -37.86
C SER A 209 25.11 2.66 -38.05
N ALA A 210 25.66 2.08 -36.99
CA ALA A 210 26.88 1.28 -37.01
C ALA A 210 26.67 -0.14 -37.57
N GLY A 211 25.43 -0.53 -37.90
CA GLY A 211 25.08 -1.85 -38.43
C GLY A 211 25.23 -2.99 -37.41
N LEU A 212 25.33 -2.66 -36.11
CA LEU A 212 25.51 -3.63 -35.02
C LEU A 212 24.20 -4.31 -34.61
N ILE A 213 23.05 -3.69 -34.89
CA ILE A 213 21.72 -4.21 -34.62
C ILE A 213 20.86 -4.10 -35.88
N GLY A 214 20.07 -5.13 -36.18
CA GLY A 214 19.17 -5.13 -37.34
C GLY A 214 17.88 -4.32 -37.09
N ASP A 215 17.16 -3.98 -38.16
CA ASP A 215 15.91 -3.20 -38.12
C ASP A 215 14.90 -3.75 -37.09
N TYR A 216 14.78 -5.07 -37.01
CA TYR A 216 13.87 -5.74 -36.08
C TYR A 216 14.29 -5.58 -34.61
N GLU A 217 15.60 -5.64 -34.34
CA GLU A 217 16.16 -5.49 -33.00
C GLU A 217 16.11 -4.04 -32.54
N PHE A 218 16.35 -3.11 -33.46
CA PHE A 218 16.18 -1.68 -33.22
C PHE A 218 14.72 -1.34 -32.89
N ILE A 219 13.76 -1.86 -33.66
CA ILE A 219 12.32 -1.64 -33.39
C ILE A 219 11.92 -2.25 -32.05
N ALA A 220 12.36 -3.48 -31.75
CA ALA A 220 12.05 -4.13 -30.47
C ALA A 220 12.69 -3.43 -29.26
N ALA A 221 13.95 -3.00 -29.40
CA ALA A 221 14.66 -2.28 -28.35
C ALA A 221 14.05 -0.88 -28.13
N LYS A 222 13.72 -0.17 -29.20
CA LYS A 222 13.02 1.11 -29.14
C LYS A 222 11.63 0.97 -28.53
N ALA A 223 10.88 -0.08 -28.89
CA ALA A 223 9.57 -0.37 -28.30
C ALA A 223 9.67 -0.65 -26.80
N ARG A 224 10.68 -1.42 -26.38
CA ARG A 224 10.96 -1.72 -24.97
C ARG A 224 11.31 -0.47 -24.15
N ILE A 225 12.15 0.41 -24.69
CA ILE A 225 12.53 1.68 -24.04
C ILE A 225 11.32 2.63 -23.97
N LEU A 226 10.45 2.57 -24.98
CA LEU A 226 9.21 3.36 -25.01
C LEU A 226 8.05 2.70 -24.25
N GLY A 227 8.18 1.47 -23.76
CA GLY A 227 7.12 0.76 -23.02
C GLY A 227 5.89 0.36 -23.85
N ILE A 228 6.05 0.12 -25.15
CA ILE A 228 5.00 -0.28 -26.13
C ILE A 228 5.25 -1.67 -26.70
#